data_AF-A0A819NT79-F1
#
_entry.id   AF-A0A819NT79-F1
#
_cell.length_a   1.000
_cell.length_b   1.000
_cell.length_c   1.000
_cell.angle_alpha   90.00
_cell.angle_beta   90.00
_cell.angle_gamma   90.00
#
_symmetry.space_group_name_H-M   'P 1'
#
loop_
_entity.id
_entity.type
_entity.pdbx_description
1 polymer ?
#
loop_
_entity_poly.entity_id
_entity_poly.type
_entity_poly.pdbx_seq_one_letter_code
_entity_poly.pdbx_strand_id
1 'polypeptide(L)'
;MFRLAQYAVRVSHQAIKRPFLCSNVRTYLSDTYQAFDKWDEALSTEILQKTNISELLIDVEDKLIRKKYVSSLDIEILAAKLTHVETTEDLKLAETILEKFRHTPEALDFQPSLAYSLIRNYLDLGQKERLLPILNDKVKYGIFLDRFSANLLLNAFLLEKKYKEAAQVCIDLMLQDQDDDQLTRALGLNACYNYYLIATEEDFKNTIVEEDDEDIVKVKVQFVRNLTNDDHYDLMDKRKLLGKTIAYLTRDANNSSLYSLQILGNILYKKFGRVCDILQTILDNDQLQVDEGIIKILEKELDAYVYNPEESKENLPQSAYRRLELIPEAARDIIKVCK
;
A
#
# COMPACT_ATOMS: atom_id res chain seq x y z
N MET A 1 13.55 50.24 -15.90
CA MET A 1 12.87 48.94 -16.06
C MET A 1 13.59 47.76 -15.39
N PHE A 2 14.93 47.72 -15.31
CA PHE A 2 15.64 46.57 -14.72
C PHE A 2 15.72 46.50 -13.18
N ARG A 3 15.25 47.51 -12.43
CA ARG A 3 15.26 47.49 -10.94
C ARG A 3 13.94 47.09 -10.29
N LEU A 4 12.84 46.98 -11.05
CA LEU A 4 11.54 46.54 -10.53
C LEU A 4 11.38 45.01 -10.59
N ALA A 5 12.05 44.33 -11.53
CA ALA A 5 12.01 42.88 -11.65
C ALA A 5 12.74 42.14 -10.51
N GLN A 6 13.82 42.71 -9.97
CA GLN A 6 14.56 42.12 -8.84
C GLN A 6 13.84 42.28 -7.49
N TYR A 7 12.89 43.22 -7.38
CA TYR A 7 12.08 43.38 -6.17
C TYR A 7 10.90 42.38 -6.16
N ALA A 8 10.33 42.06 -7.32
CA ALA A 8 9.25 41.07 -7.45
C ALA A 8 9.71 39.63 -7.13
N VAL A 9 10.95 39.26 -7.46
CA VAL A 9 11.50 37.92 -7.16
C VAL A 9 11.91 37.78 -5.69
N ARG A 10 12.23 38.87 -4.98
CA ARG A 10 12.51 38.83 -3.53
C ARG A 10 11.28 38.81 -2.66
N VAL A 11 10.13 39.29 -3.14
CA VAL A 11 8.86 39.26 -2.40
C VAL A 11 8.16 37.89 -2.49
N SER A 12 8.48 37.06 -3.49
CA SER A 12 7.96 35.69 -3.61
C SER A 12 8.69 34.65 -2.74
N HIS A 13 9.86 34.97 -2.17
CA HIS A 13 10.60 34.08 -1.25
C HIS A 13 10.41 34.37 0.25
N GLN A 14 9.51 35.30 0.61
CA GLN A 14 9.16 35.61 2.01
C GLN A 14 7.67 35.51 2.34
N ALA A 15 6.87 34.90 1.45
CA ALA A 15 5.42 34.79 1.61
C ALA A 15 4.90 33.35 1.78
N ILE A 16 5.71 32.43 2.31
CA ILE A 16 5.24 31.13 2.82
C ILE A 16 5.67 30.98 4.29
N LYS A 17 5.33 31.96 5.12
CA LYS A 17 5.35 31.86 6.58
C LYS A 17 4.15 32.59 7.16
N ARG A 18 2.96 32.04 6.93
CA ARG A 18 1.82 32.20 7.84
C ARG A 18 1.10 30.86 7.94
N PRO A 19 0.90 30.33 9.16
CA PRO A 19 0.07 29.15 9.34
C PRO A 19 -1.34 29.57 8.90
N PHE A 20 -1.90 28.84 7.95
CA PHE A 20 -3.33 28.94 7.72
C PHE A 20 -4.02 28.66 9.06
N LEU A 21 -4.89 29.59 9.46
CA LEU A 21 -5.80 29.43 10.58
C LEU A 21 -6.43 28.04 10.51
N CYS A 22 -6.11 27.20 11.49
CA CYS A 22 -6.72 25.89 11.67
C CYS A 22 -8.24 26.06 11.79
N SER A 23 -8.96 25.83 10.70
CA SER A 23 -10.23 25.12 10.84
C SER A 23 -9.87 23.81 11.52
N ASN A 24 -10.40 23.56 12.73
CA ASN A 24 -10.26 22.29 13.44
C ASN A 24 -10.98 21.18 12.66
N VAL A 25 -10.44 20.83 11.49
CA VAL A 25 -10.77 19.61 10.78
C VAL A 25 -9.91 18.54 11.45
N ARG A 26 -10.53 17.61 12.16
CA ARG A 26 -9.82 16.44 12.67
C ARG A 26 -9.24 15.69 11.46
N THR A 27 -7.95 15.83 11.23
CA THR A 27 -7.17 14.94 10.37
C THR A 27 -7.08 13.56 11.03
N TYR A 28 -6.78 12.51 10.27
CA TYR A 28 -6.68 11.16 10.82
C TYR A 28 -5.48 11.02 11.76
N LEU A 29 -4.34 11.61 11.38
CA LEU A 29 -3.15 11.74 12.22
C LEU A 29 -3.05 13.14 12.82
N SER A 30 -2.47 13.24 14.02
CA SER A 30 -2.09 14.52 14.60
C SER A 30 -0.92 15.14 13.84
N ASP A 31 -0.85 16.47 13.81
CA ASP A 31 0.27 17.18 13.18
C ASP A 31 1.62 16.80 13.81
N THR A 32 1.61 16.46 15.11
CA THR A 32 2.79 15.99 15.84
C THR A 32 3.33 14.66 15.35
N TYR A 33 2.50 13.80 14.75
CA TYR A 33 2.93 12.49 14.22
C TYR A 33 3.93 12.67 13.07
N GLN A 34 3.81 13.76 12.33
CA GLN A 34 4.69 14.06 11.20
C GLN A 34 6.12 14.42 11.63
N ALA A 35 6.30 14.82 12.88
CA ALA A 35 7.60 15.15 13.48
C ALA A 35 8.47 16.09 12.60
N PHE A 36 7.86 17.12 12.01
CA PHE A 36 8.54 18.08 11.12
C PHE A 36 9.84 18.62 11.72
N ASP A 37 9.81 19.01 13.01
CA ASP A 37 10.99 19.56 13.69
C ASP A 37 12.18 18.59 13.67
N LYS A 38 11.94 17.30 13.94
CA LYS A 38 12.97 16.25 13.93
C LYS A 38 13.43 15.90 12.52
N TRP A 39 12.51 15.96 11.56
CA TRP A 39 12.82 15.72 10.15
C TRP A 39 13.72 16.82 9.60
N ASP A 40 13.39 18.08 9.86
CA ASP A 40 14.19 19.24 9.47
C ASP A 40 15.56 19.23 10.17
N GLU A 41 15.61 18.83 11.45
CA GLU A 41 16.87 18.63 12.18
C GLU A 41 17.75 17.57 11.50
N ALA A 42 17.19 16.44 11.09
CA ALA A 42 17.92 15.39 10.38
C ALA A 42 18.48 15.88 9.02
N LEU A 43 17.70 16.67 8.28
CA LEU A 43 18.13 17.28 7.01
C LEU A 43 19.18 18.38 7.20
N SER A 44 19.30 18.95 8.41
CA SER A 44 20.24 20.03 8.72
C SER A 44 21.68 19.58 8.98
N THR A 45 21.98 18.28 8.88
CA THR A 45 23.33 17.76 9.11
C THR A 45 24.35 18.34 8.13
N GLU A 46 25.59 18.56 8.59
CA GLU A 46 26.63 19.23 7.78
C GLU A 46 26.91 18.53 6.45
N ILE A 47 26.83 17.19 6.43
CA ILE A 47 27.06 16.38 5.23
C ILE A 47 26.00 16.71 4.19
N LEU A 48 24.73 16.74 4.59
CA LEU A 48 23.63 17.10 3.70
C LEU A 48 23.72 18.57 3.30
N GLN A 49 24.16 19.50 4.14
CA GLN A 49 24.25 20.90 3.69
C GLN A 49 25.32 21.13 2.61
N LYS A 50 26.43 20.38 2.65
CA LYS A 50 27.57 20.58 1.75
C LYS A 50 27.39 19.89 0.38
N THR A 51 26.65 18.80 0.30
CA THR A 51 26.54 18.02 -0.95
C THR A 51 25.62 18.70 -1.96
N ASN A 52 26.06 18.89 -3.20
CA ASN A 52 25.22 19.35 -4.29
C ASN A 52 24.46 18.15 -4.90
N ILE A 53 23.13 18.23 -5.01
CA ILE A 53 22.30 17.12 -5.52
C ILE A 53 22.56 16.83 -7.00
N SER A 54 22.68 17.86 -7.84
CA SER A 54 22.89 17.66 -9.29
C SER A 54 24.25 17.02 -9.57
N GLU A 55 25.29 17.41 -8.83
CA GLU A 55 26.61 16.78 -8.93
C GLU A 55 26.58 15.32 -8.44
N LEU A 56 25.87 15.05 -7.34
CA LEU A 56 25.72 13.71 -6.79
C LEU A 56 24.96 12.78 -7.76
N LEU A 57 23.87 13.25 -8.36
CA LEU A 57 23.09 12.48 -9.34
C LEU A 57 23.97 12.04 -10.52
N ILE A 58 24.73 12.97 -11.08
CA ILE A 58 25.63 12.69 -12.21
C ILE A 58 26.74 11.71 -11.80
N ASP A 59 27.38 11.91 -10.65
CA ASP A 59 28.48 11.04 -10.19
C ASP A 59 28.00 9.61 -9.88
N VAL A 60 26.85 9.47 -9.23
CA VAL A 60 26.23 8.16 -8.95
C VAL A 60 25.81 7.46 -10.25
N GLU A 61 25.17 8.18 -11.17
CA GLU A 61 24.81 7.63 -12.47
C GLU A 61 26.04 7.14 -13.23
N ASP A 62 27.09 7.97 -13.33
CA ASP A 62 28.34 7.63 -14.01
C ASP A 62 29.00 6.38 -13.41
N LYS A 63 28.95 6.23 -12.08
CA LYS A 63 29.45 5.04 -11.38
C LYS A 63 28.62 3.80 -11.74
N LEU A 64 27.30 3.89 -11.71
CA LEU A 64 26.41 2.77 -12.06
C LEU A 64 26.57 2.35 -13.52
N ILE A 65 26.64 3.29 -14.46
CA ILE A 65 26.88 3.01 -15.89
C ILE A 65 28.22 2.31 -16.10
N ARG A 66 29.27 2.78 -15.41
CA ARG A 66 30.61 2.18 -15.49
C ARG A 66 30.75 0.90 -14.65
N LYS A 67 29.66 0.40 -14.05
CA LYS A 67 29.63 -0.75 -13.15
C LYS A 67 30.68 -0.66 -12.03
N LYS A 68 30.86 0.56 -11.52
CA LYS A 68 31.71 0.83 -10.35
C LYS A 68 30.89 0.68 -9.07
N TYR A 69 31.60 0.44 -7.97
CA TYR A 69 31.03 0.42 -6.64
C TYR A 69 30.30 1.73 -6.32
N VAL A 70 29.07 1.62 -5.84
CA VAL A 70 28.26 2.73 -5.30
C VAL A 70 27.87 2.35 -3.88
N SER A 71 28.15 3.23 -2.92
CA SER A 71 27.81 2.95 -1.53
C SER A 71 26.31 3.13 -1.31
N SER A 72 25.70 2.27 -0.49
CA SER A 72 24.32 2.45 0.00
C SER A 72 24.12 3.84 0.65
N LEU A 73 25.17 4.37 1.29
CA LEU A 73 25.16 5.71 1.88
C LEU A 73 25.01 6.84 0.83
N ASP A 74 25.61 6.69 -0.35
CA ASP A 74 25.47 7.69 -1.42
C ASP A 74 24.00 7.78 -1.89
N ILE A 75 23.33 6.63 -1.97
CA ILE A 75 21.91 6.52 -2.34
C ILE A 75 21.01 7.08 -1.22
N GLU A 76 21.35 6.83 0.04
CA GLU A 76 20.63 7.40 1.19
C GLU A 76 20.73 8.94 1.22
N ILE A 77 21.93 9.48 1.01
CA ILE A 77 22.15 10.93 0.91
C ILE A 77 21.35 11.52 -0.26
N LEU A 78 21.33 10.83 -1.40
CA LEU A 78 20.55 11.23 -2.57
C LEU A 78 19.06 11.29 -2.22
N ALA A 79 18.51 10.23 -1.63
CA ALA A 79 17.10 10.19 -1.25
C ALA A 79 16.73 11.27 -0.25
N ALA A 80 17.56 11.51 0.77
CA ALA A 80 17.35 12.57 1.76
C ALA A 80 17.34 13.97 1.13
N LYS A 81 18.08 14.18 0.04
CA LYS A 81 18.19 15.47 -0.66
C LYS A 81 17.16 15.73 -1.73
N LEU A 82 16.26 14.79 -2.00
CA LEU A 82 15.26 14.97 -3.06
C LEU A 82 14.37 16.19 -2.86
N THR A 83 14.19 16.68 -1.63
CA THR A 83 13.51 17.95 -1.31
C THR A 83 14.08 19.17 -2.03
N HIS A 84 15.36 19.14 -2.39
CA HIS A 84 16.04 20.25 -3.07
C HIS A 84 16.07 20.10 -4.59
N VAL A 85 15.38 19.10 -5.15
CA VAL A 85 15.29 18.94 -6.59
C VAL A 85 14.37 20.03 -7.18
N GLU A 86 14.91 20.80 -8.11
CA GLU A 86 14.16 21.86 -8.79
C GLU A 86 13.49 21.37 -10.09
N THR A 87 14.01 20.30 -10.70
CA THR A 87 13.56 19.83 -12.02
C THR A 87 12.94 18.43 -11.98
N THR A 88 11.94 18.20 -12.82
CA THR A 88 11.33 16.87 -12.97
C THR A 88 12.28 15.85 -13.61
N GLU A 89 13.29 16.32 -14.34
CA GLU A 89 14.30 15.44 -14.97
C GLU A 89 15.26 14.87 -13.93
N ASP A 90 15.68 15.66 -12.94
CA ASP A 90 16.49 15.17 -11.82
C ASP A 90 15.74 14.12 -10.99
N LEU A 91 14.41 14.27 -10.81
CA LEU A 91 13.58 13.24 -10.18
C LEU A 91 13.54 11.95 -10.99
N LYS A 92 13.34 12.02 -12.31
CA LYS A 92 13.40 10.83 -13.20
C LYS A 92 14.76 10.14 -13.15
N LEU A 93 15.82 10.94 -13.09
CA LEU A 93 17.18 10.42 -12.98
C LEU A 93 17.37 9.70 -11.64
N ALA A 94 16.89 10.27 -10.53
CA ALA A 94 16.88 9.60 -9.23
C ALA A 94 16.12 8.25 -9.27
N GLU A 95 14.97 8.20 -9.93
CA GLU A 95 14.20 6.96 -10.10
C GLU A 95 14.99 5.90 -10.89
N THR A 96 15.67 6.32 -11.96
CA THR A 96 16.53 5.46 -12.77
C THR A 96 17.75 4.96 -12.00
N ILE A 97 18.32 5.81 -11.13
CA ILE A 97 19.41 5.44 -10.23
C ILE A 97 18.95 4.38 -9.23
N LEU A 98 17.77 4.52 -8.63
CA LEU A 98 17.22 3.54 -7.68
C LEU A 98 17.00 2.17 -8.34
N GLU A 99 16.43 2.16 -9.54
CA GLU A 99 16.28 0.94 -10.36
C GLU A 99 17.64 0.27 -10.62
N LYS A 100 18.62 1.04 -11.13
CA LYS A 100 19.96 0.49 -11.42
C LYS A 100 20.66 0.01 -10.16
N PHE A 101 20.54 0.74 -9.05
CA PHE A 101 21.14 0.38 -7.77
C PHE A 101 20.56 -0.93 -7.23
N ARG A 102 19.26 -1.19 -7.42
CA ARG A 102 18.64 -2.46 -7.01
C ARG A 102 19.30 -3.69 -7.65
N HIS A 103 19.90 -3.51 -8.83
CA HIS A 103 20.61 -4.57 -9.55
C HIS A 103 22.11 -4.67 -9.21
N THR A 104 22.58 -4.00 -8.15
CA THR A 104 23.96 -4.12 -7.65
C THR A 104 24.01 -4.95 -6.36
N PRO A 105 25.18 -5.54 -6.02
CA PRO A 105 25.35 -6.29 -4.77
C PRO A 105 25.09 -5.45 -3.51
N GLU A 106 25.36 -4.15 -3.57
CA GLU A 106 25.20 -3.20 -2.46
C GLU A 106 23.74 -2.92 -2.12
N ALA A 107 22.80 -3.31 -2.99
CA ALA A 107 21.37 -3.25 -2.68
C ALA A 107 20.95 -4.23 -1.56
N LEU A 108 21.84 -5.12 -1.13
CA LEU A 108 21.65 -5.91 0.10
C LEU A 108 21.78 -5.05 1.36
N ASP A 109 22.59 -3.99 1.31
CA ASP A 109 22.81 -3.05 2.43
C ASP A 109 21.76 -1.92 2.43
N PHE A 110 20.59 -2.17 1.85
CA PHE A 110 19.48 -1.22 1.74
C PHE A 110 18.98 -0.84 3.14
N GLN A 111 19.10 0.45 3.50
CA GLN A 111 18.70 0.93 4.82
C GLN A 111 17.22 1.33 4.86
N PRO A 112 16.50 1.10 5.97
CA PRO A 112 15.11 1.55 6.12
C PRO A 112 14.94 3.07 6.01
N SER A 113 15.97 3.84 6.41
CA SER A 113 16.01 5.31 6.30
C SER A 113 15.91 5.80 4.85
N LEU A 114 16.42 5.01 3.89
CA LEU A 114 16.31 5.31 2.47
C LEU A 114 14.86 5.34 2.01
N ALA A 115 14.11 4.26 2.31
CA ALA A 115 12.69 4.17 1.97
C ALA A 115 11.87 5.29 2.64
N TYR A 116 12.10 5.53 3.94
CA TYR A 116 11.44 6.60 4.68
C TYR A 116 11.70 7.98 4.07
N SER A 117 12.96 8.30 3.78
CA SER A 117 13.36 9.60 3.21
C SER A 117 12.78 9.80 1.82
N LEU A 118 12.80 8.77 0.99
CA LEU A 118 12.22 8.79 -0.34
C LEU A 118 10.72 9.11 -0.27
N ILE A 119 9.97 8.35 0.52
CA ILE A 119 8.51 8.50 0.64
C ILE A 119 8.16 9.88 1.17
N ARG A 120 8.85 10.32 2.23
CA ARG A 120 8.63 11.64 2.84
C ARG A 120 8.89 12.77 1.84
N ASN A 121 10.00 12.70 1.10
CA ASN A 121 10.35 13.73 0.13
C ASN A 121 9.39 13.76 -1.07
N TYR A 122 8.94 12.61 -1.57
CA TYR A 122 7.91 12.58 -2.61
C TYR A 122 6.56 13.12 -2.12
N LEU A 123 6.21 12.89 -0.85
CA LEU A 123 5.02 13.48 -0.23
C LEU A 123 5.14 15.01 -0.14
N ASP A 124 6.29 15.53 0.32
CA ASP A 124 6.55 16.96 0.47
C ASP A 124 6.60 17.69 -0.87
N LEU A 125 7.11 17.05 -1.93
CA LEU A 125 7.09 17.54 -3.31
C LEU A 125 5.71 17.44 -3.98
N GLY A 126 4.74 16.77 -3.36
CA GLY A 126 3.43 16.50 -3.95
C GLY A 126 3.46 15.51 -5.13
N GLN A 127 4.55 14.76 -5.32
CA GLN A 127 4.77 13.84 -6.45
C GLN A 127 4.28 12.41 -6.18
N LYS A 128 3.16 12.28 -5.46
CA LYS A 128 2.62 10.99 -4.98
C LYS A 128 2.29 10.01 -6.11
N GLU A 129 1.89 10.54 -7.26
CA GLU A 129 1.54 9.75 -8.45
C GLU A 129 2.75 9.05 -9.06
N ARG A 130 3.95 9.62 -8.90
CA ARG A 130 5.22 8.98 -9.31
C ARG A 130 5.70 7.94 -8.31
N LEU A 131 5.41 8.17 -7.03
CA LEU A 131 5.80 7.28 -5.95
C LEU A 131 5.05 5.93 -6.00
N LEU A 132 3.77 5.93 -6.37
CA LEU A 132 2.96 4.69 -6.39
C LEU A 132 3.51 3.60 -7.34
N PRO A 133 3.86 3.88 -8.61
CA PRO A 133 4.51 2.90 -9.47
C PRO A 133 5.80 2.33 -8.87
N ILE A 134 6.60 3.18 -8.22
CA ILE A 134 7.85 2.79 -7.56
C ILE A 134 7.59 1.81 -6.41
N LEU A 135 6.56 2.07 -5.60
CA LEU A 135 6.17 1.20 -4.47
C LEU A 135 5.50 -0.10 -4.94
N ASN A 136 4.75 -0.06 -6.04
CA ASN A 136 4.10 -1.23 -6.60
C ASN A 136 5.13 -2.23 -7.16
N ASP A 137 6.17 -1.74 -7.84
CA ASP A 137 7.23 -2.57 -8.41
C ASP A 137 8.41 -2.78 -7.44
N LYS A 138 8.17 -3.63 -6.45
CA LYS A 138 9.15 -3.99 -5.41
C LYS A 138 10.34 -4.78 -5.96
N VAL A 139 10.17 -5.46 -7.10
CA VAL A 139 11.25 -6.23 -7.73
C VAL A 139 12.25 -5.27 -8.36
N LYS A 140 11.75 -4.26 -9.07
CA LYS A 140 12.54 -3.26 -9.78
C LYS A 140 13.23 -2.26 -8.86
N TYR A 141 12.55 -1.75 -7.85
CA TYR A 141 13.10 -0.69 -7.00
C TYR A 141 13.55 -1.16 -5.61
N GLY A 142 13.00 -2.26 -5.09
CA GLY A 142 13.34 -2.77 -3.76
C GLY A 142 12.95 -1.85 -2.59
N ILE A 143 11.97 -0.96 -2.78
CA ILE A 143 11.48 -0.07 -1.73
C ILE A 143 10.30 -0.73 -1.02
N PHE A 144 10.46 -0.91 0.29
CA PHE A 144 9.46 -1.52 1.16
C PHE A 144 8.92 -0.49 2.14
N LEU A 145 7.64 -0.62 2.48
CA LEU A 145 6.98 0.32 3.38
C LEU A 145 7.20 -0.12 4.82
N ASP A 146 7.70 0.80 5.63
CA ASP A 146 7.63 0.64 7.08
C ASP A 146 6.30 1.22 7.61
N ARG A 147 6.01 0.90 8.88
CA ARG A 147 4.82 1.39 9.59
C ARG A 147 4.68 2.92 9.52
N PHE A 148 5.76 3.68 9.70
CA PHE A 148 5.68 5.14 9.75
C PHE A 148 5.41 5.73 8.36
N SER A 149 6.16 5.31 7.34
CA SER A 149 5.95 5.80 5.98
C SER A 149 4.58 5.42 5.44
N ALA A 150 4.11 4.21 5.77
CA ALA A 150 2.77 3.79 5.39
C ALA A 150 1.68 4.64 6.04
N ASN A 151 1.80 4.95 7.34
CA ASN A 151 0.85 5.83 8.02
C ASN A 151 0.83 7.24 7.41
N LEU A 152 1.99 7.77 7.03
CA LEU A 152 2.10 9.06 6.35
C LEU A 152 1.40 9.04 4.98
N LEU A 153 1.64 7.99 4.18
CA LEU A 153 0.99 7.80 2.87
C LEU A 153 -0.52 7.63 3.00
N LEU A 154 -0.97 6.78 3.92
CA LEU A 154 -2.39 6.54 4.18
C LEU A 154 -3.08 7.83 4.61
N ASN A 155 -2.51 8.60 5.54
CA ASN A 155 -3.06 9.88 5.94
C ASN A 155 -3.15 10.86 4.76
N ALA A 156 -2.11 10.93 3.93
CA ALA A 156 -2.09 11.79 2.75
C ALA A 156 -3.20 11.43 1.74
N PHE A 157 -3.35 10.14 1.41
CA PHE A 157 -4.37 9.68 0.46
C PHE A 157 -5.80 9.76 1.03
N LEU A 158 -5.98 9.45 2.31
CA LEU A 158 -7.28 9.57 2.98
C LEU A 158 -7.78 11.01 3.03
N LEU A 159 -6.90 11.99 3.30
CA LEU A 159 -7.24 13.41 3.28
C LEU A 159 -7.66 13.89 1.88
N GLU A 160 -7.03 13.34 0.83
CA GLU A 160 -7.38 13.62 -0.57
C GLU A 160 -8.56 12.78 -1.09
N LYS A 161 -9.11 11.88 -0.28
CA LYS A 161 -10.14 10.89 -0.67
C LYS A 161 -9.71 9.98 -1.83
N LYS A 162 -8.41 9.77 -1.99
CA LYS A 162 -7.79 8.82 -2.93
C LYS A 162 -7.81 7.40 -2.35
N TYR A 163 -9.01 6.84 -2.19
CA TYR A 163 -9.19 5.56 -1.47
C TYR A 163 -8.60 4.36 -2.20
N LYS A 164 -8.54 4.39 -3.54
CA LYS A 164 -7.98 3.31 -4.36
C LYS A 164 -6.48 3.15 -4.10
N GLU A 165 -5.77 4.27 -4.13
CA GLU A 165 -4.35 4.37 -3.85
C GLU A 165 -4.05 4.01 -2.39
N ALA A 166 -4.89 4.48 -1.45
CA ALA A 166 -4.77 4.10 -0.05
C ALA A 166 -4.97 2.59 0.16
N ALA A 167 -5.95 1.97 -0.50
CA ALA A 167 -6.17 0.52 -0.43
C ALA A 167 -5.01 -0.27 -1.05
N GLN A 168 -4.37 0.24 -2.11
CA GLN A 168 -3.17 -0.35 -2.69
C GLN A 168 -2.02 -0.38 -1.67
N VAL A 169 -1.79 0.71 -0.94
CA VAL A 169 -0.81 0.74 0.16
C VAL A 169 -1.14 -0.31 1.23
N CYS A 170 -2.41 -0.52 1.56
CA CYS A 170 -2.81 -1.55 2.52
C CYS A 170 -2.58 -2.97 1.99
N ILE A 171 -2.81 -3.22 0.71
CA ILE A 171 -2.49 -4.50 0.06
C ILE A 171 -1.00 -4.75 0.16
N ASP A 172 -0.16 -3.74 -0.09
CA ASP A 172 1.29 -3.86 0.02
C ASP A 172 1.75 -4.17 1.45
N LEU A 173 1.13 -3.55 2.46
CA LEU A 173 1.38 -3.86 3.87
C LEU A 173 0.98 -5.30 4.22
N MET A 174 -0.18 -5.76 3.74
CA MET A 174 -0.64 -7.13 3.95
C MET A 174 0.29 -8.15 3.28
N LEU A 175 0.76 -7.88 2.06
CA LEU A 175 1.72 -8.74 1.38
C LEU A 175 3.07 -8.81 2.12
N GLN A 176 3.49 -7.71 2.73
CA GLN A 176 4.72 -7.62 3.54
C GLN A 176 4.56 -8.14 4.98
N ASP A 177 3.34 -8.54 5.38
CA ASP A 177 3.01 -8.92 6.76
C ASP A 177 3.35 -7.78 7.77
N GLN A 178 3.13 -6.52 7.38
CA GLN A 178 3.50 -5.31 8.13
C GLN A 178 2.29 -4.56 8.69
N ASP A 179 1.67 -5.07 9.77
CA ASP A 179 0.52 -4.44 10.43
C ASP A 179 0.61 -4.50 11.97
N ASP A 180 1.83 -4.50 12.49
CA ASP A 180 2.14 -4.62 13.92
C ASP A 180 1.43 -3.60 14.81
N ASP A 181 0.92 -2.52 14.22
CA ASP A 181 0.34 -1.40 14.92
C ASP A 181 -1.16 -1.20 14.72
N GLN A 182 -1.83 -0.90 15.83
CA GLN A 182 -3.27 -0.63 15.86
C GLN A 182 -3.64 0.62 15.04
N LEU A 183 -2.80 1.66 15.00
CA LEU A 183 -3.08 2.86 14.20
C LEU A 183 -3.00 2.55 12.70
N THR A 184 -1.97 1.83 12.27
CA THR A 184 -1.84 1.38 10.87
C THR A 184 -3.03 0.52 10.46
N ARG A 185 -3.47 -0.42 11.32
CA ARG A 185 -4.68 -1.22 11.09
C ARG A 185 -5.93 -0.35 10.98
N ALA A 186 -6.12 0.61 11.88
CA ALA A 186 -7.29 1.48 11.86
C ALA A 186 -7.36 2.37 10.60
N LEU A 187 -6.22 2.96 10.21
CA LEU A 187 -6.12 3.74 8.97
C LEU A 187 -6.37 2.86 7.74
N GLY A 188 -5.78 1.67 7.72
CA GLY A 188 -5.92 0.75 6.61
C GLY A 188 -7.33 0.22 6.45
N LEU A 189 -8.01 -0.14 7.54
CA LEU A 189 -9.42 -0.54 7.52
C LEU A 189 -10.31 0.58 6.99
N ASN A 190 -10.08 1.81 7.43
CA ASN A 190 -10.81 2.96 6.93
C ASN A 190 -10.56 3.18 5.42
N ALA A 191 -9.32 3.02 4.94
CA ALA A 191 -8.99 3.11 3.52
C ALA A 191 -9.68 2.02 2.70
N CYS A 192 -9.51 0.75 3.07
CA CYS A 192 -10.07 -0.39 2.35
C CYS A 192 -11.60 -0.38 2.35
N TYR A 193 -12.24 -0.04 3.48
CA TYR A 193 -13.70 0.02 3.56
C TYR A 193 -14.28 1.15 2.71
N ASN A 194 -13.69 2.35 2.75
CA ASN A 194 -14.13 3.44 1.87
C ASN A 194 -13.91 3.10 0.40
N TYR A 195 -12.79 2.47 0.04
CA TYR A 195 -12.55 2.01 -1.32
C TYR A 195 -13.63 1.00 -1.76
N TYR A 196 -13.95 0.01 -0.93
CA TYR A 196 -15.04 -0.92 -1.20
C TYR A 196 -16.38 -0.22 -1.49
N LEU A 197 -16.73 0.82 -0.72
CA LEU A 197 -17.99 1.55 -0.89
C LEU A 197 -18.06 2.34 -2.20
N ILE A 198 -16.94 2.86 -2.68
CA ILE A 198 -16.89 3.70 -3.90
C ILE A 198 -16.50 2.94 -5.16
N ALA A 199 -15.88 1.77 -5.02
CA ALA A 199 -15.33 1.01 -6.14
C ALA A 199 -16.44 0.50 -7.06
N THR A 200 -16.14 0.51 -8.36
CA THR A 200 -17.00 -0.06 -9.38
C THR A 200 -16.46 -1.42 -9.82
N GLU A 201 -17.28 -2.22 -10.52
CA GLU A 201 -16.80 -3.49 -11.10
C GLU A 201 -15.65 -3.28 -12.10
N GLU A 202 -15.51 -2.09 -12.69
CA GLU A 202 -14.39 -1.76 -13.57
C GLU A 202 -13.05 -1.64 -12.82
N ASP A 203 -13.09 -1.15 -11.57
CA ASP A 203 -11.88 -1.01 -10.74
C ASP A 203 -11.26 -2.37 -10.38
N PHE A 204 -12.09 -3.41 -10.31
CA PHE A 204 -11.68 -4.78 -10.02
C PHE A 204 -11.23 -5.57 -11.25
N LYS A 205 -11.40 -5.03 -12.47
CA LYS A 205 -10.86 -5.67 -13.67
C LYS A 205 -9.33 -5.66 -13.62
N ASN A 206 -8.74 -6.81 -13.90
CA ASN A 206 -7.31 -6.93 -14.06
C ASN A 206 -6.89 -6.24 -15.35
N THR A 207 -5.98 -5.29 -15.24
CA THR A 207 -5.37 -4.63 -16.39
C THR A 207 -4.26 -5.57 -16.85
N ILE A 208 -4.47 -6.27 -17.97
CA ILE A 208 -3.39 -7.03 -18.59
C ILE A 208 -2.44 -5.99 -19.18
N VAL A 209 -1.27 -5.84 -18.58
CA VAL A 209 -0.20 -5.03 -19.16
C VAL A 209 0.52 -5.95 -20.15
N GLU A 210 0.41 -5.65 -21.44
CA GLU A 210 1.27 -6.26 -22.45
C GLU A 210 2.68 -5.69 -22.20
N GLU A 211 3.62 -6.52 -21.75
CA GLU A 211 5.02 -6.12 -21.64
C GLU A 211 5.59 -6.01 -23.06
N ASP A 212 6.15 -4.86 -23.42
CA ASP A 212 6.86 -4.67 -24.68
C ASP A 212 8.08 -5.60 -24.74
N ASP A 213 8.20 -6.36 -25.84
CA ASP A 213 9.26 -7.35 -26.12
C ASP A 213 10.65 -6.69 -26.34
N GLU A 214 11.16 -5.92 -25.38
CA GLU A 214 12.56 -5.47 -25.42
C GLU A 214 13.49 -6.57 -24.90
N ASP A 215 14.35 -7.07 -25.79
CA ASP A 215 15.53 -7.92 -25.56
C ASP A 215 15.42 -8.95 -24.41
N ILE A 216 14.32 -9.72 -24.37
CA ILE A 216 14.15 -10.81 -23.40
C ILE A 216 15.18 -11.91 -23.69
N VAL A 217 16.23 -11.96 -22.90
CA VAL A 217 17.17 -13.09 -22.88
C VAL A 217 16.44 -14.31 -22.34
N LYS A 218 15.96 -15.18 -23.25
CA LYS A 218 15.25 -16.42 -22.90
C LYS A 218 16.21 -17.42 -22.27
N VAL A 219 16.28 -17.43 -20.93
CA VAL A 219 17.00 -18.45 -20.16
C VAL A 219 16.11 -19.66 -19.95
N LYS A 220 16.57 -20.84 -20.35
CA LYS A 220 15.84 -22.10 -20.11
C LYS A 220 15.98 -22.51 -18.65
N VAL A 221 14.99 -22.17 -17.84
CA VAL A 221 14.87 -22.62 -16.45
C VAL A 221 14.13 -23.95 -16.38
N GLN A 222 14.50 -24.80 -15.42
CA GLN A 222 13.73 -26.00 -15.11
C GLN A 222 12.38 -25.57 -14.53
N PHE A 223 11.29 -26.14 -15.05
CA PHE A 223 9.95 -25.83 -14.55
C PHE A 223 9.82 -26.31 -13.10
N VAL A 224 9.91 -25.38 -12.16
CA VAL A 224 9.59 -25.63 -10.76
C VAL A 224 8.08 -25.59 -10.64
N ARG A 225 7.45 -26.74 -10.39
CA ARG A 225 6.03 -26.77 -10.07
C ARG A 225 5.84 -26.06 -8.74
N ASN A 226 5.02 -25.01 -8.69
CA ASN A 226 4.52 -24.52 -7.42
C ASN A 226 3.62 -25.61 -6.84
N LEU A 227 4.11 -26.31 -5.80
CA LEU A 227 3.44 -27.45 -5.19
C LEU A 227 2.27 -27.02 -4.29
N THR A 228 2.28 -25.76 -3.85
CA THR A 228 1.37 -25.22 -2.84
C THR A 228 1.00 -23.79 -3.21
N ASN A 229 -0.26 -23.58 -3.60
CA ASN A 229 -0.82 -22.24 -3.70
C ASN A 229 -1.30 -21.83 -2.30
N ASP A 230 -0.70 -20.78 -1.75
CA ASP A 230 -1.01 -20.25 -0.40
C ASP A 230 -1.91 -19.01 -0.44
N ASP A 231 -2.37 -18.60 -1.63
CA ASP A 231 -3.11 -17.37 -1.90
C ASP A 231 -2.40 -16.10 -1.40
N HIS A 232 -1.08 -16.13 -1.15
CA HIS A 232 -0.31 -14.97 -0.68
C HIS A 232 0.26 -14.13 -1.80
N TYR A 233 1.12 -14.71 -2.62
CA TYR A 233 1.66 -14.03 -3.81
C TYR A 233 0.99 -14.49 -5.12
N ASP A 234 0.23 -15.58 -5.08
CA ASP A 234 -0.45 -16.14 -6.26
C ASP A 234 -1.80 -15.44 -6.57
N LEU A 235 -2.30 -14.62 -5.64
CA LEU A 235 -3.62 -13.99 -5.75
C LEU A 235 -3.57 -12.70 -6.56
N MET A 236 -4.02 -12.75 -7.82
CA MET A 236 -4.01 -11.60 -8.73
C MET A 236 -5.36 -10.85 -8.84
N ASP A 237 -6.44 -11.44 -8.33
CA ASP A 237 -7.77 -10.82 -8.36
C ASP A 237 -7.83 -9.66 -7.34
N LYS A 238 -7.99 -8.43 -7.84
CA LYS A 238 -8.02 -7.20 -7.04
C LYS A 238 -9.13 -7.21 -5.98
N ARG A 239 -10.30 -7.78 -6.28
CA ARG A 239 -11.42 -7.85 -5.33
C ARG A 239 -11.11 -8.84 -4.21
N LYS A 240 -10.53 -9.99 -4.55
CA LYS A 240 -10.08 -10.97 -3.56
C LYS A 240 -8.92 -10.42 -2.72
N LEU A 241 -7.98 -9.68 -3.31
CA LEU A 241 -6.88 -9.01 -2.61
C LEU A 241 -7.39 -7.99 -1.60
N LEU A 242 -8.37 -7.15 -1.99
CA LEU A 242 -9.01 -6.21 -1.08
C LEU A 242 -9.70 -6.94 0.08
N GLY A 243 -10.45 -8.00 -0.23
CA GLY A 243 -11.11 -8.83 0.79
C GLY A 243 -10.12 -9.46 1.76
N LYS A 244 -9.04 -10.05 1.24
CA LYS A 244 -7.96 -10.63 2.03
C LYS A 244 -7.31 -9.57 2.92
N THR A 245 -7.08 -8.37 2.40
CA THR A 245 -6.51 -7.24 3.16
C THR A 245 -7.41 -6.84 4.32
N ILE A 246 -8.73 -6.71 4.10
CA ILE A 246 -9.68 -6.41 5.18
C ILE A 246 -9.68 -7.53 6.23
N ALA A 247 -9.74 -8.79 5.80
CA ALA A 247 -9.71 -9.95 6.71
C ALA A 247 -8.40 -10.03 7.52
N TYR A 248 -7.28 -9.66 6.90
CA TYR A 248 -5.97 -9.60 7.52
C TYR A 248 -5.90 -8.50 8.59
N LEU A 249 -6.32 -7.27 8.27
CA LEU A 249 -6.32 -6.14 9.20
C LEU A 249 -7.33 -6.29 10.37
N THR A 250 -8.30 -7.18 10.23
CA THR A 250 -9.30 -7.51 11.26
C THR A 250 -9.05 -8.86 11.96
N ARG A 251 -7.89 -9.49 11.77
CA ARG A 251 -7.61 -10.82 12.35
C ARG A 251 -7.79 -10.90 13.87
N ASP A 252 -7.48 -9.81 14.57
CA ASP A 252 -7.60 -9.67 16.02
C ASP A 252 -8.92 -8.98 16.44
N ALA A 253 -9.99 -9.18 15.66
CA ALA A 253 -11.30 -8.60 15.94
C ALA A 253 -11.78 -8.95 17.36
N ASN A 254 -12.19 -7.92 18.10
CA ASN A 254 -12.62 -8.04 19.50
C ASN A 254 -13.94 -7.33 19.80
N ASN A 255 -14.61 -6.80 18.76
CA ASN A 255 -15.86 -6.07 18.89
C ASN A 255 -16.73 -6.30 17.65
N SER A 256 -18.03 -6.02 17.79
CA SER A 256 -19.05 -6.24 16.77
C SER A 256 -18.72 -5.59 15.42
N SER A 257 -18.17 -4.37 15.43
CA SER A 257 -17.80 -3.65 14.20
C SER A 257 -16.63 -4.31 13.47
N LEU A 258 -15.59 -4.75 14.19
CA LEU A 258 -14.46 -5.46 13.60
C LEU A 258 -14.85 -6.84 13.09
N TYR A 259 -15.70 -7.57 13.81
CA TYR A 259 -16.24 -8.85 13.33
C TYR A 259 -17.07 -8.69 12.06
N SER A 260 -17.91 -7.65 12.01
CA SER A 260 -18.67 -7.28 10.82
C SER A 260 -17.74 -7.04 9.62
N LEU A 261 -16.69 -6.24 9.79
CA LEU A 261 -15.68 -6.02 8.74
C LEU A 261 -14.88 -7.28 8.39
N GLN A 262 -14.57 -8.13 9.37
CA GLN A 262 -13.89 -9.40 9.15
C GLN A 262 -14.73 -10.34 8.29
N ILE A 263 -16.04 -10.41 8.54
CA ILE A 263 -16.99 -11.15 7.71
C ILE A 263 -16.98 -10.59 6.27
N LEU A 264 -17.09 -9.27 6.11
CA LEU A 264 -17.01 -8.62 4.80
C LEU A 264 -15.72 -8.97 4.04
N GLY A 265 -14.56 -8.88 4.71
CA GLY A 265 -13.28 -9.25 4.12
C GLY A 265 -13.25 -10.70 3.64
N ASN A 266 -13.74 -11.63 4.46
CA ASN A 266 -13.79 -13.05 4.09
C ASN A 266 -14.81 -13.36 2.99
N ILE A 267 -15.91 -12.59 2.88
CA ILE A 267 -16.87 -12.68 1.76
C ILE A 267 -16.18 -12.27 0.45
N LEU A 268 -15.55 -11.10 0.43
CA LEU A 268 -14.84 -10.60 -0.75
C LEU A 268 -13.67 -11.50 -1.15
N TYR A 269 -13.02 -12.12 -0.16
CA TYR A 269 -11.97 -13.10 -0.36
C TYR A 269 -12.49 -14.50 -0.75
N LYS A 270 -13.82 -14.69 -0.82
CA LYS A 270 -14.48 -15.99 -1.11
C LYS A 270 -14.09 -17.12 -0.14
N LYS A 271 -13.74 -16.79 1.11
CA LYS A 271 -13.42 -17.77 2.17
C LYS A 271 -14.62 -17.99 3.10
N PHE A 272 -15.72 -18.49 2.54
CA PHE A 272 -16.98 -18.69 3.27
C PHE A 272 -16.88 -19.63 4.48
N GLY A 273 -15.97 -20.61 4.47
CA GLY A 273 -15.72 -21.46 5.64
C GLY A 273 -15.32 -20.66 6.87
N ARG A 274 -14.43 -19.68 6.70
CA ARG A 274 -14.02 -18.77 7.79
C ARG A 274 -15.17 -17.88 8.26
N VAL A 275 -16.07 -17.51 7.34
CA VAL A 275 -17.27 -16.73 7.68
C VAL A 275 -18.16 -17.54 8.64
N CYS A 276 -18.39 -18.82 8.37
CA CYS A 276 -19.17 -19.69 9.27
C CYS A 276 -18.53 -19.81 10.65
N ASP A 277 -17.20 -19.99 10.72
CA ASP A 277 -16.48 -20.08 12.00
C ASP A 277 -16.64 -18.79 12.83
N ILE A 278 -16.55 -17.62 12.18
CA ILE A 278 -16.75 -16.32 12.83
C ILE A 278 -18.19 -16.15 13.28
N LEU A 279 -19.17 -16.48 12.44
CA LEU A 279 -20.58 -16.37 12.79
C LEU A 279 -20.95 -17.29 13.97
N GLN A 280 -20.39 -18.50 14.03
CA GLN A 280 -20.57 -19.38 15.18
C GLN A 280 -19.99 -18.75 16.46
N THR A 281 -18.80 -18.15 16.38
CA THR A 281 -18.18 -17.45 17.51
C THR A 281 -19.06 -16.30 18.02
N ILE A 282 -19.77 -15.61 17.12
CA ILE A 282 -20.70 -14.54 17.46
C ILE A 282 -21.98 -15.11 18.09
N LEU A 283 -22.52 -16.21 17.56
CA LEU A 283 -23.68 -16.89 18.16
C LEU A 283 -23.41 -17.39 19.58
N ASP A 284 -22.19 -17.85 19.84
CA ASP A 284 -21.79 -18.34 21.16
C ASP A 284 -21.60 -17.19 22.18
N ASN A 285 -21.66 -15.92 21.73
CA ASN A 285 -21.43 -14.75 22.57
C ASN A 285 -22.52 -13.67 22.37
N ASP A 286 -23.49 -13.64 23.28
CA ASP A 286 -24.66 -12.74 23.27
C ASP A 286 -24.32 -11.23 23.21
N GLN A 287 -23.08 -10.83 23.48
CA GLN A 287 -22.65 -9.42 23.42
C GLN A 287 -22.20 -8.98 22.03
N LEU A 288 -21.98 -9.91 21.11
CA LEU A 288 -21.51 -9.62 19.76
C LEU A 288 -22.69 -9.57 18.78
N GLN A 289 -22.59 -8.65 17.82
CA GLN A 289 -23.61 -8.45 16.79
C GLN A 289 -22.96 -8.27 15.43
N VAL A 290 -23.69 -8.59 14.38
CA VAL A 290 -23.28 -8.37 12.99
C VAL A 290 -24.14 -7.26 12.40
N ASP A 291 -23.50 -6.36 11.66
CA ASP A 291 -24.21 -5.33 10.90
C ASP A 291 -25.17 -5.93 9.87
N GLU A 292 -26.42 -5.48 9.87
CA GLU A 292 -27.48 -5.99 8.99
C GLU A 292 -27.13 -5.82 7.49
N GLY A 293 -26.42 -4.75 7.13
CA GLY A 293 -25.97 -4.51 5.76
C GLY A 293 -25.01 -5.59 5.28
N ILE A 294 -24.13 -6.08 6.16
CA ILE A 294 -23.18 -7.14 5.85
C ILE A 294 -23.89 -8.49 5.72
N ILE A 295 -24.91 -8.75 6.53
CA ILE A 295 -25.76 -9.95 6.37
C ILE A 295 -26.43 -9.96 4.99
N LYS A 296 -26.96 -8.82 4.53
CA LYS A 296 -27.57 -8.72 3.18
C LYS A 296 -26.55 -8.94 2.07
N ILE A 297 -25.33 -8.43 2.23
CA ILE A 297 -24.23 -8.68 1.29
C ILE A 297 -23.88 -10.17 1.26
N LEU A 298 -23.79 -10.81 2.44
CA LEU A 298 -23.53 -12.24 2.57
C LEU A 298 -24.62 -13.07 1.87
N GLU A 299 -25.90 -12.77 2.09
CA GLU A 299 -27.02 -13.45 1.42
C GLU A 299 -26.90 -13.34 -0.11
N LYS A 300 -26.64 -12.14 -0.63
CA LYS A 300 -26.46 -11.91 -2.08
C LYS A 300 -25.30 -12.69 -2.68
N GLU A 301 -24.15 -12.69 -2.00
CA GLU A 301 -22.95 -13.38 -2.49
C GLU A 301 -23.06 -14.91 -2.35
N LEU A 302 -23.77 -15.41 -1.32
CA LEU A 302 -24.10 -16.83 -1.18
C LEU A 302 -25.05 -17.30 -2.29
N ASP A 303 -26.04 -16.48 -2.66
CA ASP A 303 -26.96 -16.80 -3.76
C ASP A 303 -26.21 -16.89 -5.10
N ALA A 304 -25.30 -15.95 -5.35
CA ALA A 304 -24.42 -15.99 -6.53
C ALA A 304 -23.50 -17.22 -6.52
N TYR A 305 -22.97 -17.58 -5.35
CA TYR A 305 -22.12 -18.76 -5.16
C TYR A 305 -22.83 -20.08 -5.47
N VAL A 306 -24.08 -20.23 -5.01
CA VAL A 306 -24.90 -21.43 -5.27
C VAL A 306 -25.19 -21.60 -6.76
N TYR A 307 -25.35 -20.50 -7.50
CA TYR A 307 -25.66 -20.53 -8.93
C TYR A 307 -24.43 -20.80 -9.82
N ASN A 308 -23.23 -20.37 -9.40
CA ASN A 308 -21.98 -20.60 -10.14
C ASN A 308 -20.82 -21.03 -9.23
N PRO A 309 -20.76 -22.32 -8.83
CA PRO A 309 -19.76 -22.81 -7.88
C PRO A 309 -18.37 -23.03 -8.48
N GLU A 310 -18.13 -22.77 -9.78
CA GLU A 310 -16.83 -23.06 -10.40
C GLU A 310 -15.72 -22.05 -10.02
N GLU A 311 -16.07 -20.79 -9.75
CA GLU A 311 -15.09 -19.74 -9.39
C GLU A 311 -14.40 -19.93 -8.02
N SER A 312 -14.87 -20.88 -7.22
CA SER A 312 -14.34 -21.24 -5.89
C SER A 312 -13.75 -22.65 -5.83
N LYS A 313 -13.89 -23.44 -6.91
CA LYS A 313 -13.28 -24.77 -7.02
C LYS A 313 -11.82 -24.71 -7.46
N GLU A 314 -11.34 -23.57 -7.95
CA GLU A 314 -9.91 -23.36 -8.15
C GLU A 314 -9.19 -23.49 -6.80
N ASN A 315 -8.39 -24.56 -6.69
CA ASN A 315 -7.40 -24.85 -5.65
C ASN A 315 -7.89 -25.56 -4.36
N LEU A 316 -9.06 -26.19 -4.34
CA LEU A 316 -9.47 -27.05 -3.21
C LEU A 316 -9.40 -28.55 -3.54
N PRO A 317 -8.90 -29.41 -2.63
CA PRO A 317 -8.92 -30.86 -2.83
C PRO A 317 -10.36 -31.38 -2.90
N GLN A 318 -10.60 -32.43 -3.69
CA GLN A 318 -11.93 -32.99 -3.94
C GLN A 318 -12.74 -33.36 -2.68
N SER A 319 -12.05 -33.66 -1.58
CA SER A 319 -12.62 -33.95 -0.27
C SER A 319 -13.26 -32.74 0.44
N ALA A 320 -12.90 -31.51 0.05
CA ALA A 320 -13.46 -30.28 0.61
C ALA A 320 -14.77 -29.83 -0.09
N TYR A 321 -15.06 -30.32 -1.30
CA TYR A 321 -16.26 -29.95 -2.06
C TYR A 321 -17.56 -30.28 -1.35
N ARG A 322 -17.65 -31.42 -0.65
CA ARG A 322 -18.84 -31.78 0.14
C ARG A 322 -19.08 -30.84 1.33
N ARG A 323 -18.04 -30.23 1.90
CA ARG A 323 -18.21 -29.21 2.95
C ARG A 323 -18.68 -27.89 2.36
N LEU A 324 -18.19 -27.53 1.17
CA LEU A 324 -18.57 -26.29 0.47
C LEU A 324 -20.03 -26.24 0.03
N GLU A 325 -20.64 -27.38 -0.29
CA GLU A 325 -22.09 -27.47 -0.58
C GLU A 325 -22.95 -27.21 0.67
N LEU A 326 -22.45 -27.56 1.86
CA LEU A 326 -23.14 -27.35 3.15
C LEU A 326 -22.93 -25.95 3.74
N ILE A 327 -21.90 -25.22 3.28
CA ILE A 327 -21.56 -23.89 3.81
C ILE A 327 -22.68 -22.86 3.59
N PRO A 328 -23.31 -22.75 2.40
CA PRO A 328 -24.44 -21.84 2.19
C PRO A 328 -25.65 -22.17 3.07
N GLU A 329 -25.95 -23.46 3.30
CA GLU A 329 -27.05 -23.89 4.17
C GLU A 329 -26.74 -23.58 5.65
N ALA A 330 -25.55 -23.93 6.12
CA ALA A 330 -25.09 -23.62 7.47
C ALA A 330 -25.03 -22.11 7.73
N ALA A 331 -24.51 -21.32 6.78
CA ALA A 331 -24.48 -19.87 6.88
C ALA A 331 -25.90 -19.29 6.91
N ARG A 332 -26.82 -19.77 6.08
CA ARG A 332 -28.24 -19.34 6.10
C ARG A 332 -28.94 -19.71 7.40
N ASP A 333 -28.67 -20.88 7.96
CA ASP A 333 -29.27 -21.29 9.23
C ASP A 333 -28.72 -20.46 10.39
N ILE A 334 -27.43 -20.13 10.39
CA ILE A 334 -26.85 -19.18 11.35
C ILE A 334 -27.44 -17.77 11.16
N ILE A 335 -27.58 -17.28 9.93
CA ILE A 335 -28.18 -15.97 9.64
C ILE A 335 -29.62 -15.88 10.16
N LYS A 336 -30.42 -16.96 10.05
CA LYS A 336 -31.78 -17.00 10.61
C LYS A 336 -31.82 -16.88 12.13
N VAL A 337 -30.75 -17.30 12.82
CA VAL A 337 -30.61 -17.18 14.27
C VAL A 337 -30.08 -15.80 14.67
N CYS A 338 -29.24 -15.19 13.82
CA CYS A 338 -28.69 -13.84 14.06
C CYS A 338 -29.68 -12.69 13.75
N LYS A 339 -30.72 -12.93 12.94
CA LYS A 339 -31.82 -11.99 12.68
C LYS A 339 -32.83 -12.00 13.81
#